data_AF-A0A5F2G825-F1
#
_entry.id   AF-A0A5F2G825-F1
#
_cell.length_a   1.000
_cell.length_b   1.000
_cell.length_c   1.000
_cell.angle_alpha   90.00
_cell.angle_beta   90.00
_cell.angle_gamma   90.00
#
_symmetry.space_group_name_H-M   'P 1'
#
loop_
_entity.id
_entity.type
_entity.pdbx_description
1 polymer ?
#
loop_
_entity_poly.entity_id
_entity_poly.type
_entity_poly.pdbx_seq_one_letter_code
_entity_poly.pdbx_strand_id
1 'polypeptide(L)'
;MVLQIESPAPSIQAETWLRGEPLTSFEPGKVYIVEFWATWCGSCVDGMPHLMQLQEKYRESGVEIVGVAASERAPTADEARSTLDAWLTEKFPNLNYRIAFDSTGEMDKLWMEPSFSFWIPTSFVVDRDGCIAFIGEPTELDEVLPKVLNGSWRTSDQAKSADAERIAEGEPIAREQALKKPIKDRYRAAVEKKDWKTALSAIEEGIALMPDNLGFRRSHVNLLLHKMKDMQVGLPVMRQFVRDAINRNSENWMVAALDELFFPN
;
A
#
# COMPACT_ATOMS: atom_id res chain seq x y z
N MET A 1 -13.87 -1.94 10.24
CA MET A 1 -13.26 -1.77 11.57
C MET A 1 -11.80 -1.46 11.33
N VAL A 2 -11.24 -0.45 12.01
CA VAL A 2 -9.81 -0.10 11.85
C VAL A 2 -8.98 -1.21 12.49
N LEU A 3 -7.96 -1.70 11.78
CA LEU A 3 -6.99 -2.64 12.31
C LEU A 3 -5.90 -1.84 13.06
N GLN A 4 -5.81 -2.11 14.34
CA GLN A 4 -5.03 -1.32 15.30
C GLN A 4 -4.49 -2.23 16.41
N ILE A 5 -3.63 -1.72 17.28
CA ILE A 5 -3.16 -2.47 18.45
C ILE A 5 -4.36 -2.98 19.28
N GLU A 6 -4.23 -4.16 19.88
CA GLU A 6 -5.28 -4.94 20.55
C GLU A 6 -6.35 -5.55 19.64
N SER A 7 -6.37 -5.25 18.34
CA SER A 7 -7.25 -5.94 17.40
C SER A 7 -6.83 -7.41 17.26
N PRO A 8 -7.77 -8.36 17.14
CA PRO A 8 -7.43 -9.71 16.71
C PRO A 8 -6.73 -9.67 15.36
N ALA A 9 -5.63 -10.41 15.22
CA ALA A 9 -4.92 -10.47 13.96
C ALA A 9 -5.77 -11.16 12.88
N PRO A 10 -5.89 -10.59 11.66
CA PRO A 10 -6.58 -11.24 10.55
C PRO A 10 -5.90 -12.56 10.18
N SER A 11 -6.63 -13.52 9.61
CA SER A 11 -5.99 -14.75 9.10
C SER A 11 -5.04 -14.45 7.92
N ILE A 12 -3.98 -15.24 7.75
CA ILE A 12 -3.20 -15.26 6.51
C ILE A 12 -3.99 -16.03 5.44
N GLN A 13 -4.37 -15.36 4.36
CA GLN A 13 -5.13 -15.94 3.24
C GLN A 13 -4.32 -16.02 1.94
N ALA A 14 -3.03 -16.31 2.06
CA ALA A 14 -2.18 -16.58 0.91
C ALA A 14 -2.34 -18.04 0.44
N GLU A 15 -2.75 -18.21 -0.82
CA GLU A 15 -2.91 -19.54 -1.43
C GLU A 15 -1.57 -20.19 -1.78
N THR A 16 -0.51 -19.39 -1.99
CA THR A 16 0.80 -19.86 -2.44
C THR A 16 1.88 -19.55 -1.41
N TRP A 17 2.71 -20.55 -1.11
CA TRP A 17 3.86 -20.43 -0.23
C TRP A 17 5.12 -20.83 -0.99
N LEU A 18 6.09 -19.91 -1.04
CA LEU A 18 7.34 -20.11 -1.78
C LEU A 18 8.46 -20.63 -0.87
N ARG A 19 8.43 -20.30 0.43
CA ARG A 19 9.42 -20.77 1.41
C ARG A 19 8.71 -21.13 2.71
N GLY A 20 9.13 -22.24 3.32
CA GLY A 20 8.57 -22.78 4.56
C GLY A 20 7.15 -23.32 4.43
N GLU A 21 6.66 -23.96 5.49
CA GLU A 21 5.33 -24.57 5.52
C GLU A 21 4.21 -23.51 5.64
N PRO A 22 3.05 -23.71 5.00
CA PRO A 22 1.91 -22.80 5.11
C PRO A 22 1.48 -22.50 6.55
N LEU A 23 1.28 -21.22 6.87
CA LEU A 23 0.70 -20.79 8.14
C LEU A 23 -0.81 -20.57 7.98
N THR A 24 -1.61 -21.52 8.48
CA THR A 24 -3.08 -21.46 8.38
C THR A 24 -3.76 -20.73 9.55
N SER A 25 -3.07 -20.59 10.68
CA SER A 25 -3.54 -19.87 11.86
C SER A 25 -2.38 -19.46 12.77
N PHE A 26 -2.58 -18.42 13.59
CA PHE A 26 -1.62 -18.05 14.63
C PHE A 26 -1.78 -18.97 15.84
N GLU A 27 -0.71 -19.67 16.20
CA GLU A 27 -0.69 -20.54 17.37
C GLU A 27 -0.60 -19.68 18.65
N PRO A 28 -1.48 -19.91 19.64
CA PRO A 28 -1.36 -19.25 20.94
C PRO A 28 0.01 -19.47 21.57
N GLY A 29 0.56 -18.43 22.20
CA GLY A 29 1.87 -18.49 22.85
C GLY A 29 3.07 -18.16 21.96
N LYS A 30 2.90 -18.08 20.64
CA LYS A 30 3.93 -17.60 19.69
C LYS A 30 3.74 -16.13 19.35
N VAL A 31 4.81 -15.50 18.89
CA VAL A 31 4.77 -14.13 18.34
C VAL A 31 5.04 -14.23 16.85
N TYR A 32 4.24 -13.55 16.03
CA TYR A 32 4.40 -13.54 14.59
C TYR A 32 4.76 -12.15 14.08
N ILE A 33 5.63 -12.09 13.08
CA ILE A 33 5.90 -10.86 12.32
C ILE A 33 5.40 -11.09 10.91
N VAL A 34 4.38 -10.35 10.49
CA VAL A 34 3.83 -10.38 9.13
C VAL A 34 4.39 -9.17 8.40
N GLU A 35 5.31 -9.41 7.47
CA GLU A 35 6.06 -8.37 6.76
C GLU A 35 5.55 -8.23 5.33
N PHE A 36 4.97 -7.08 4.98
CA PHE A 36 4.55 -6.79 3.61
C PHE A 36 5.71 -6.23 2.79
N TRP A 37 6.01 -6.86 1.66
CA TRP A 37 7.18 -6.51 0.85
C TRP A 37 7.00 -6.83 -0.64
N ALA A 38 7.98 -6.42 -1.46
CA ALA A 38 8.08 -6.81 -2.87
C ALA A 38 9.52 -6.71 -3.39
N THR A 39 9.85 -7.43 -4.46
CA THR A 39 11.20 -7.47 -5.07
C THR A 39 11.67 -6.13 -5.63
N TRP A 40 10.75 -5.27 -6.08
CA TRP A 40 11.06 -3.95 -6.62
C TRP A 40 11.27 -2.89 -5.53
N CYS A 41 10.96 -3.21 -4.27
CA CYS A 41 11.11 -2.31 -3.14
C CYS A 41 12.52 -2.42 -2.56
N GLY A 42 13.42 -1.49 -2.90
CA GLY A 42 14.82 -1.52 -2.47
C GLY A 42 14.99 -1.61 -0.95
N SER A 43 14.28 -0.76 -0.19
CA SER A 43 14.31 -0.78 1.28
C SER A 43 13.81 -2.09 1.86
N CYS A 44 12.81 -2.72 1.25
CA CYS A 44 12.34 -4.04 1.67
C CYS A 44 13.43 -5.10 1.50
N VAL A 45 14.07 -5.14 0.33
CA VAL A 45 15.14 -6.10 0.02
C VAL A 45 16.34 -5.90 0.95
N ASP A 46 16.73 -4.65 1.21
CA ASP A 46 17.80 -4.30 2.15
C ASP A 46 17.47 -4.70 3.60
N GLY A 47 16.19 -4.75 3.96
CA GLY A 47 15.69 -5.17 5.28
C GLY A 47 15.61 -6.69 5.48
N MET A 48 15.53 -7.48 4.41
CA MET A 48 15.41 -8.95 4.53
C MET A 48 16.54 -9.60 5.36
N PRO A 49 17.83 -9.25 5.22
CA PRO A 49 18.89 -9.79 6.07
C PRO A 49 18.71 -9.49 7.56
N HIS A 50 18.11 -8.33 7.90
CA HIS A 50 17.80 -7.98 9.28
C HIS A 50 16.67 -8.85 9.83
N LEU A 51 15.61 -9.07 9.05
CA LEU A 51 14.55 -10.01 9.42
C LEU A 51 15.08 -11.43 9.62
N MET A 52 16.01 -11.89 8.78
CA MET A 52 16.67 -13.20 8.97
C MET A 52 17.42 -13.28 10.31
N GLN A 53 18.09 -12.20 10.71
CA GLN A 53 18.78 -12.12 12.00
C GLN A 53 17.80 -12.13 13.17
N LEU A 54 16.67 -11.41 13.06
CA LEU A 54 15.61 -11.42 14.07
C LEU A 54 14.98 -12.80 14.20
N GLN A 55 14.71 -13.47 13.08
CA GLN A 55 14.19 -14.83 13.05
C GLN A 55 15.11 -15.80 13.80
N GLU A 56 16.43 -15.73 13.59
CA GLU A 56 17.39 -16.58 14.30
C GLU A 56 17.48 -16.22 15.78
N LYS A 57 17.65 -14.93 16.10
CA LYS A 57 17.80 -14.41 17.46
C LYS A 57 16.64 -14.78 18.37
N TYR A 58 15.41 -14.73 17.85
CA TYR A 58 14.20 -14.95 18.65
C TYR A 58 13.49 -16.28 18.36
N ARG A 59 14.10 -17.17 17.58
CA ARG A 59 13.56 -18.51 17.29
C ARG A 59 13.20 -19.28 18.55
N GLU A 60 14.09 -19.30 19.54
CA GLU A 60 13.89 -19.99 20.82
C GLU A 60 12.90 -19.27 21.74
N SER A 61 12.61 -17.99 21.47
CA SER A 61 11.59 -17.20 22.17
C SER A 61 10.19 -17.34 21.54
N GLY A 62 10.05 -18.17 20.50
CA GLY A 62 8.78 -18.43 19.82
C GLY A 62 8.37 -17.38 18.80
N VAL A 63 9.34 -16.65 18.21
CA VAL A 63 9.07 -15.70 17.12
C VAL A 63 9.12 -16.41 15.77
N GLU A 64 8.09 -16.17 14.94
CA GLU A 64 8.03 -16.63 13.55
C GLU A 64 7.74 -15.48 12.58
N ILE A 65 8.56 -15.35 11.54
CA ILE A 65 8.40 -14.33 10.52
C ILE A 65 7.71 -14.92 9.28
N VAL A 66 6.78 -14.15 8.72
CA VAL A 66 6.07 -14.43 7.47
C VAL A 66 6.21 -13.21 6.57
N GLY A 67 7.02 -13.31 5.52
CA GLY A 67 7.07 -12.30 4.47
C GLY A 67 5.92 -12.50 3.48
N VAL A 68 5.10 -11.47 3.29
CA VAL A 68 3.95 -11.45 2.39
C VAL A 68 4.32 -10.62 1.15
N ALA A 69 4.57 -11.30 0.04
CA ALA A 69 4.76 -10.68 -1.26
C ALA A 69 3.39 -10.44 -1.91
N ALA A 70 2.74 -9.32 -1.56
CA ALA A 70 1.40 -8.95 -2.05
C ALA A 70 1.41 -7.92 -3.20
N SER A 71 2.58 -7.35 -3.50
CA SER A 71 2.71 -6.20 -4.40
C SER A 71 3.65 -6.44 -5.59
N GLU A 72 3.92 -7.71 -5.94
CA GLU A 72 4.78 -8.02 -7.10
C GLU A 72 4.22 -7.48 -8.43
N ARG A 73 5.12 -7.03 -9.31
CA ARG A 73 4.75 -6.43 -10.59
C ARG A 73 5.08 -7.38 -11.73
N ALA A 74 4.05 -8.01 -12.30
CA ALA A 74 4.17 -8.79 -13.53
C ALA A 74 2.85 -8.75 -14.33
N PRO A 75 2.88 -9.07 -15.64
CA PRO A 75 1.67 -9.20 -16.46
C PRO A 75 0.65 -10.22 -15.93
N THR A 76 1.12 -11.29 -15.28
CA THR A 76 0.27 -12.36 -14.74
C THR A 76 0.73 -12.81 -13.36
N ALA A 77 -0.19 -13.39 -12.58
CA ALA A 77 0.12 -13.98 -11.27
C ALA A 77 1.16 -15.11 -11.35
N ASP A 78 1.08 -15.96 -12.38
CA ASP A 78 2.03 -17.07 -12.57
C ASP A 78 3.45 -16.58 -12.89
N GLU A 79 3.55 -15.52 -13.70
CA GLU A 79 4.83 -14.89 -14.01
C GLU A 79 5.42 -14.21 -12.78
N ALA A 80 4.60 -13.44 -12.02
CA ALA A 80 5.03 -12.85 -10.75
C ALA A 80 5.55 -13.93 -9.79
N ARG A 81 4.79 -15.02 -9.60
CA ARG A 81 5.17 -16.13 -8.72
C ARG A 81 6.49 -16.78 -9.15
N SER A 82 6.64 -17.08 -10.44
CA SER A 82 7.82 -17.78 -10.96
C SER A 82 9.06 -16.91 -10.91
N THR A 83 8.94 -15.63 -11.26
CA THR A 83 10.04 -14.65 -11.16
C THR A 83 10.44 -14.43 -9.70
N LEU A 84 9.48 -14.28 -8.79
CA LEU A 84 9.75 -14.15 -7.35
C LEU A 84 10.48 -15.39 -6.81
N ASP A 85 10.04 -16.59 -7.16
CA ASP A 85 10.67 -17.83 -6.70
C ASP A 85 12.13 -17.97 -7.17
N ALA A 86 12.38 -17.68 -8.44
CA ALA A 86 13.73 -17.66 -9.00
C ALA A 86 14.61 -16.60 -8.32
N TRP A 87 14.05 -15.40 -8.12
CA TRP A 87 14.75 -14.29 -7.45
C TRP A 87 15.10 -14.63 -5.99
N LEU A 88 14.20 -15.25 -5.23
CA LEU A 88 14.46 -15.69 -3.86
C LEU A 88 15.59 -16.73 -3.82
N THR A 89 15.60 -17.68 -4.77
CA THR A 89 16.66 -18.69 -4.88
C THR A 89 18.02 -18.08 -5.16
N GLU A 90 18.08 -17.05 -6.02
CA GLU A 90 19.33 -16.40 -6.40
C GLU A 90 19.84 -15.44 -5.30
N LYS A 91 18.97 -14.57 -4.78
CA LYS A 91 19.35 -13.48 -3.88
C LYS A 91 19.37 -13.88 -2.41
N PHE A 92 18.48 -14.78 -2.01
CA PHE A 92 18.30 -15.21 -0.61
C PHE A 92 18.28 -16.74 -0.48
N PRO A 93 19.33 -17.45 -0.93
CA PRO A 93 19.37 -18.92 -0.87
C PRO A 93 19.28 -19.48 0.55
N ASN A 94 19.64 -18.67 1.55
CA ASN A 94 19.64 -19.05 2.97
C ASN A 94 18.48 -18.42 3.76
N LEU A 95 17.41 -17.97 3.09
CA LEU A 95 16.24 -17.39 3.75
C LEU A 95 15.69 -18.38 4.79
N ASN A 96 15.55 -17.93 6.04
CA ASN A 96 15.22 -18.78 7.18
C ASN A 96 13.79 -18.56 7.73
N TYR A 97 12.96 -17.81 7.00
CA TYR A 97 11.57 -17.55 7.36
C TYR A 97 10.63 -17.80 6.18
N ARG A 98 9.32 -17.80 6.45
CA ARG A 98 8.31 -18.17 5.46
C ARG A 98 8.06 -17.04 4.47
N ILE A 99 7.79 -17.41 3.22
CA ILE A 99 7.32 -16.46 2.20
C ILE A 99 5.98 -16.91 1.64
N ALA A 100 4.98 -16.08 1.88
CA ALA A 100 3.66 -16.15 1.27
C ALA A 100 3.62 -15.25 0.02
N PHE A 101 2.99 -15.72 -1.03
CA PHE A 101 2.73 -14.94 -2.24
C PHE A 101 1.22 -14.69 -2.35
N ASP A 102 0.84 -13.43 -2.47
CA ASP A 102 -0.54 -13.02 -2.71
C ASP A 102 -0.63 -12.19 -3.99
N SER A 103 -1.32 -12.73 -5.00
CA SER A 103 -1.64 -12.01 -6.23
C SER A 103 -3.10 -11.57 -6.30
N THR A 104 -3.90 -11.95 -5.31
CA THR A 104 -5.34 -11.67 -5.26
C THR A 104 -5.64 -10.32 -4.62
N GLY A 105 -4.70 -9.81 -3.80
CA GLY A 105 -4.83 -8.61 -3.01
C GLY A 105 -5.67 -8.81 -1.74
N GLU A 106 -6.02 -10.05 -1.39
CA GLU A 106 -6.75 -10.34 -0.16
C GLU A 106 -5.93 -10.02 1.09
N MET A 107 -4.60 -10.20 1.05
CA MET A 107 -3.73 -9.84 2.17
C MET A 107 -3.74 -8.33 2.41
N ASP A 108 -3.68 -7.51 1.36
CA ASP A 108 -3.77 -6.06 1.49
C ASP A 108 -5.13 -5.62 2.04
N LYS A 109 -6.24 -6.23 1.57
CA LYS A 109 -7.59 -5.93 2.06
C LYS A 109 -7.80 -6.30 3.54
N LEU A 110 -7.16 -7.36 4.00
CA LEU A 110 -7.32 -7.84 5.37
C LEU A 110 -6.40 -7.12 6.36
N TRP A 111 -5.22 -6.67 5.91
CA TRP A 111 -4.17 -6.12 6.78
C TRP A 111 -3.88 -4.66 6.49
N MET A 112 -3.48 -4.32 5.27
CA MET A 112 -2.98 -2.99 4.89
C MET A 112 -4.10 -1.94 4.82
N GLU A 113 -5.17 -2.21 4.07
CA GLU A 113 -6.32 -1.29 3.92
C GLU A 113 -6.97 -0.93 5.28
N PRO A 114 -7.37 -1.88 6.15
CA PRO A 114 -8.04 -1.56 7.40
C PRO A 114 -7.10 -0.95 8.45
N SER A 115 -5.78 -1.12 8.32
CA SER A 115 -4.81 -0.44 9.18
C SER A 115 -4.45 0.96 8.69
N PHE A 116 -4.86 1.36 7.49
CA PHE A 116 -4.38 2.59 6.85
C PHE A 116 -2.87 2.59 6.59
N SER A 117 -2.31 1.42 6.31
CA SER A 117 -0.94 1.26 5.83
C SER A 117 -0.96 1.22 4.30
N PHE A 118 -0.22 2.11 3.65
CA PHE A 118 -0.25 2.29 2.19
C PHE A 118 1.07 1.98 1.49
N TRP A 119 2.11 1.68 2.26
CA TRP A 119 3.49 1.62 1.77
C TRP A 119 4.18 0.35 2.26
N ILE A 120 5.19 -0.08 1.52
CA ILE A 120 6.06 -1.19 1.91
C ILE A 120 7.50 -0.66 2.09
N PRO A 121 8.28 -1.22 3.03
CA PRO A 121 7.91 -2.31 3.93
C PRO A 121 6.91 -1.88 5.03
N THR A 122 6.05 -2.79 5.47
CA THR A 122 5.23 -2.63 6.68
C THR A 122 5.20 -3.94 7.45
N SER A 123 5.60 -3.89 8.72
CA SER A 123 5.57 -5.00 9.65
C SER A 123 4.34 -4.94 10.55
N PHE A 124 3.68 -6.07 10.72
CA PHE A 124 2.68 -6.29 11.77
C PHE A 124 3.24 -7.30 12.77
N VAL A 125 3.29 -6.95 14.06
CA VAL A 125 3.61 -7.92 15.12
C VAL A 125 2.31 -8.41 15.74
N VAL A 126 2.10 -9.72 15.68
CA VAL A 126 1.04 -10.44 16.38
C VAL A 126 1.63 -11.04 17.64
N ASP A 127 1.07 -10.74 18.80
CA ASP A 127 1.56 -11.26 20.07
C ASP A 127 1.02 -12.66 20.42
N ARG A 128 1.37 -13.14 21.61
CA ARG A 128 1.02 -14.47 22.12
C ARG A 128 -0.48 -14.71 22.29
N ASP A 129 -1.27 -13.63 22.34
CA ASP A 129 -2.72 -13.69 22.46
C ASP A 129 -3.39 -13.64 21.08
N GLY A 130 -2.61 -13.64 19.98
CA GLY A 130 -3.13 -13.51 18.63
C GLY A 130 -3.62 -12.10 18.29
N CYS A 131 -3.21 -11.10 19.05
CA CYS A 131 -3.61 -9.71 18.85
C CYS A 131 -2.48 -8.91 18.19
N ILE A 132 -2.84 -7.88 17.43
CA ILE A 132 -1.88 -6.91 16.92
C ILE A 132 -1.24 -6.17 18.10
N ALA A 133 0.08 -6.21 18.16
CA ALA A 133 0.90 -5.50 19.14
C ALA A 133 1.71 -4.36 18.52
N PHE A 134 1.94 -4.37 17.21
CA PHE A 134 2.65 -3.30 16.51
C PHE A 134 2.30 -3.28 15.02
N ILE A 135 2.29 -2.09 14.43
CA ILE A 135 2.20 -1.82 12.99
C ILE A 135 3.18 -0.69 12.68
N GLY A 136 4.17 -0.91 11.82
CA GLY A 136 5.17 0.11 11.48
C GLY A 136 6.29 -0.42 10.58
N GLU A 137 7.46 0.21 10.62
CA GLU A 137 8.60 -0.19 9.79
C GLU A 137 9.40 -1.34 10.44
N PRO A 138 10.04 -2.19 9.62
CA PRO A 138 10.87 -3.29 10.13
C PRO A 138 12.07 -2.83 10.95
N THR A 139 12.55 -1.60 10.72
CA THR A 139 13.67 -0.98 11.45
C THR A 139 13.34 -0.75 12.94
N GLU A 140 12.06 -0.63 13.29
CA GLU A 140 11.60 -0.40 14.66
C GLU A 140 11.51 -1.70 15.50
N LEU A 141 11.60 -2.87 14.84
CA LEU A 141 11.40 -4.17 15.48
C LEU A 141 12.43 -4.47 16.57
N ASP A 142 13.66 -3.97 16.46
CA ASP A 142 14.68 -4.15 17.49
C ASP A 142 14.29 -3.54 18.84
N GLU A 143 13.56 -2.42 18.83
CA GLU A 143 13.04 -1.79 20.04
C GLU A 143 11.76 -2.49 20.53
N VAL A 144 10.88 -2.85 19.61
CA VAL A 144 9.53 -3.33 19.92
C VAL A 144 9.53 -4.79 20.38
N LEU A 145 10.25 -5.68 19.69
CA LEU A 145 10.18 -7.12 19.95
C LEU A 145 10.55 -7.52 21.38
N PRO A 146 11.61 -6.99 22.02
CA PRO A 146 11.90 -7.29 23.42
C PRO A 146 10.73 -6.95 24.37
N LYS A 147 10.04 -5.82 24.11
CA LYS A 147 8.91 -5.34 24.91
C LYS A 147 7.64 -6.15 24.64
N VAL A 148 7.43 -6.61 23.41
CA VAL A 148 6.34 -7.56 23.08
C VAL A 148 6.60 -8.91 23.76
N LEU A 149 7.82 -9.42 23.66
CA LEU A 149 8.18 -10.73 24.21
C LEU A 149 8.12 -10.79 25.74
N ASN A 150 8.34 -9.69 26.45
CA ASN A 150 8.18 -9.63 27.90
C ASN A 150 6.78 -9.17 28.35
N GLY A 151 5.86 -8.91 27.41
CA GLY A 151 4.47 -8.53 27.69
C GLY A 151 4.26 -7.08 28.13
N SER A 152 5.29 -6.23 28.09
CA SER A 152 5.19 -4.83 28.51
C SER A 152 4.72 -3.87 27.42
N TRP A 153 4.63 -4.31 26.16
CA TRP A 153 4.34 -3.43 25.02
C TRP A 153 2.86 -3.14 24.79
N ARG A 154 2.05 -4.16 24.47
CA ARG A 154 0.71 -3.99 23.85
C ARG A 154 -0.20 -3.04 24.63
N THR A 155 -0.20 -3.11 25.95
CA THR A 155 -1.07 -2.30 26.82
C THR A 155 -0.44 -0.98 27.26
N SER A 156 0.81 -0.71 26.89
CA SER A 156 1.56 0.48 27.29
C SER A 156 1.03 1.76 26.64
N ASP A 157 1.23 2.88 27.33
CA ASP A 157 0.90 4.20 26.80
C ASP A 157 1.74 4.56 25.57
N GLN A 158 3.00 4.07 25.49
CA GLN A 158 3.88 4.26 24.33
C GLN A 158 3.27 3.61 23.08
N ALA A 159 2.87 2.33 23.16
CA ALA A 159 2.29 1.61 22.04
C ALA A 159 0.97 2.25 21.57
N LYS A 160 0.09 2.57 22.51
CA LYS A 160 -1.21 3.21 22.20
C LYS A 160 -1.06 4.58 21.56
N SER A 161 -0.09 5.38 22.03
CA SER A 161 0.16 6.71 21.47
C SER A 161 0.71 6.63 20.05
N ALA A 162 1.69 5.75 19.81
CA ALA A 162 2.26 5.55 18.47
C ALA A 162 1.20 5.06 17.47
N ASP A 163 0.35 4.13 17.89
CA ASP A 163 -0.73 3.62 17.02
C ASP A 163 -1.81 4.66 16.76
N ALA A 164 -2.17 5.48 17.75
CA ALA A 164 -3.12 6.58 17.58
C ALA A 164 -2.59 7.65 16.61
N GLU A 165 -1.30 7.99 16.68
CA GLU A 165 -0.64 8.92 15.75
C GLU A 165 -0.65 8.37 14.32
N ARG A 166 -0.22 7.12 14.15
CA ARG A 166 -0.27 6.41 12.87
C ARG A 166 -1.66 6.40 12.25
N ILE A 167 -2.70 6.12 13.04
CA ILE A 167 -4.10 6.15 12.58
C ILE A 167 -4.54 7.57 12.21
N ALA A 168 -4.19 8.58 13.02
CA ALA A 168 -4.57 9.97 12.77
C ALA A 168 -3.96 10.49 11.46
N GLU A 169 -2.75 10.06 11.10
CA GLU A 169 -2.11 10.38 9.83
C GLU A 169 -2.69 9.59 8.65
N GLY A 170 -2.94 8.29 8.84
CA GLY A 170 -3.40 7.40 7.77
C GLY A 170 -4.88 7.57 7.41
N GLU A 171 -5.75 7.86 8.39
CA GLU A 171 -7.20 7.89 8.18
C GLU A 171 -7.65 8.94 7.14
N PRO A 172 -7.17 10.20 7.15
CA PRO A 172 -7.52 11.17 6.12
C PRO A 172 -7.12 10.71 4.72
N ILE A 173 -5.95 10.06 4.59
CA ILE A 173 -5.45 9.51 3.33
C ILE A 173 -6.36 8.37 2.86
N ALA A 174 -6.72 7.43 3.73
CA ALA A 174 -7.66 6.36 3.43
C ALA A 174 -9.01 6.90 2.95
N ARG A 175 -9.56 7.88 3.66
CA ARG A 175 -10.83 8.52 3.29
C ARG A 175 -10.75 9.16 1.90
N GLU A 176 -9.67 9.89 1.62
CA GLU A 176 -9.47 10.51 0.31
C GLU A 176 -9.33 9.45 -0.80
N GLN A 177 -8.59 8.36 -0.55
CA GLN A 177 -8.46 7.25 -1.49
C GLN A 177 -9.79 6.52 -1.72
N ALA A 178 -10.58 6.28 -0.67
CA ALA A 178 -11.89 5.64 -0.77
C ALA A 178 -12.87 6.46 -1.63
N LEU A 179 -12.80 7.80 -1.54
CA LEU A 179 -13.58 8.69 -2.41
C LEU A 179 -13.07 8.64 -3.87
N LYS A 180 -11.74 8.56 -4.07
CA LYS A 180 -11.13 8.52 -5.41
C LYS A 180 -11.34 7.20 -6.14
N LYS A 181 -11.31 6.07 -5.42
CA LYS A 181 -11.31 4.71 -5.99
C LYS A 181 -12.46 4.46 -6.98
N PRO A 182 -13.76 4.61 -6.61
CA PRO A 182 -14.86 4.35 -7.54
C PRO A 182 -14.83 5.27 -8.77
N ILE A 183 -14.41 6.52 -8.59
CA ILE A 183 -14.29 7.51 -9.66
C ILE A 183 -13.19 7.09 -10.65
N LYS A 184 -12.02 6.71 -10.13
CA LYS A 184 -10.89 6.24 -10.94
C LYS A 184 -11.21 4.94 -11.66
N ASP A 185 -11.89 4.00 -11.03
CA ASP A 185 -12.28 2.73 -11.64
C ASP A 185 -13.26 2.95 -12.80
N ARG A 186 -14.28 3.78 -12.59
CA ARG A 186 -15.22 4.16 -13.66
C ARG A 186 -14.52 4.91 -14.79
N TYR A 187 -13.63 5.85 -14.47
CA TYR A 187 -12.82 6.57 -15.46
C TYR A 187 -11.96 5.61 -16.28
N ARG A 188 -11.21 4.70 -15.64
CA ARG A 188 -10.34 3.71 -16.31
C ARG A 188 -11.14 2.79 -17.23
N ALA A 189 -12.24 2.22 -16.72
CA ALA A 189 -13.11 1.36 -17.51
C ALA A 189 -13.71 2.09 -18.74
N ALA A 190 -14.01 3.38 -18.61
CA ALA A 190 -14.49 4.20 -19.72
C ALA A 190 -13.39 4.50 -20.75
N VAL A 191 -12.18 4.84 -20.29
CA VAL A 191 -11.00 5.09 -21.15
C VAL A 191 -10.63 3.85 -21.96
N GLU A 192 -10.62 2.66 -21.34
CA GLU A 192 -10.36 1.38 -22.02
C GLU A 192 -11.34 1.14 -23.18
N LYS A 193 -12.60 1.52 -22.98
CA LYS A 193 -13.67 1.42 -23.99
C LYS A 193 -13.72 2.63 -24.94
N LYS A 194 -12.85 3.62 -24.74
CA LYS A 194 -12.87 4.92 -25.44
C LYS A 194 -14.22 5.67 -25.31
N ASP A 195 -14.94 5.43 -24.22
CA ASP A 195 -16.17 6.14 -23.88
C ASP A 195 -15.82 7.46 -23.17
N TRP A 196 -15.50 8.47 -23.98
CA TRP A 196 -15.04 9.76 -23.46
C TRP A 196 -16.10 10.54 -22.70
N LYS A 197 -17.40 10.30 -22.97
CA LYS A 197 -18.49 10.95 -22.24
C LYS A 197 -18.58 10.43 -20.81
N THR A 198 -18.54 9.12 -20.64
CA THR A 198 -18.54 8.51 -19.29
C THR A 198 -17.25 8.81 -18.55
N ALA A 199 -16.10 8.85 -19.25
CA ALA A 199 -14.84 9.27 -18.66
C ALA A 199 -14.90 10.73 -18.15
N LEU A 200 -15.46 11.65 -18.95
CA LEU A 200 -15.62 13.06 -18.58
C LEU A 200 -16.54 13.21 -17.36
N SER A 201 -17.71 12.58 -17.39
CA SER A 201 -18.65 12.61 -16.27
C SER A 201 -18.03 12.08 -14.97
N ALA A 202 -17.20 11.03 -15.05
CA ALA A 202 -16.49 10.54 -13.88
C ALA A 202 -15.50 11.57 -13.32
N ILE A 203 -14.73 12.22 -14.19
CA ILE A 203 -13.78 13.25 -13.77
C ILE A 203 -14.48 14.49 -13.20
N GLU A 204 -15.60 14.92 -13.79
CA GLU A 204 -16.40 16.04 -13.27
C GLU A 204 -16.95 15.77 -11.87
N GLU A 205 -17.43 14.55 -11.61
CA GLU A 205 -17.81 14.11 -10.26
C GLU A 205 -16.60 14.17 -9.30
N GLY A 206 -15.43 13.70 -9.75
CA GLY A 206 -14.18 13.80 -9.01
C GLY A 206 -13.80 15.24 -8.66
N ILE A 207 -13.96 16.18 -9.59
CA ILE A 207 -13.71 17.61 -9.36
C ILE A 207 -14.74 18.21 -8.40
N ALA A 208 -16.01 17.81 -8.48
CA ALA A 208 -17.05 18.31 -7.58
C ALA A 208 -16.76 17.91 -6.12
N LEU A 209 -16.25 16.69 -5.90
CA LEU A 209 -15.87 16.18 -4.58
C LEU A 209 -14.50 16.70 -4.10
N MET A 210 -13.54 16.82 -5.02
CA MET A 210 -12.16 17.20 -4.74
C MET A 210 -11.69 18.25 -5.76
N PRO A 211 -12.11 19.52 -5.60
CA PRO A 211 -11.85 20.58 -6.57
C PRO A 211 -10.36 20.89 -6.73
N ASP A 212 -9.55 20.52 -5.76
CA ASP A 212 -8.12 20.80 -5.73
C ASP A 212 -7.27 19.58 -6.09
N ASN A 213 -7.90 18.50 -6.56
CA ASN A 213 -7.16 17.33 -6.99
C ASN A 213 -6.50 17.57 -8.36
N LEU A 214 -5.17 17.68 -8.37
CA LEU A 214 -4.37 17.88 -9.59
C LEU A 214 -4.67 16.82 -10.66
N GLY A 215 -4.81 15.56 -10.26
CA GLY A 215 -5.09 14.45 -11.18
C GLY A 215 -6.40 14.63 -11.92
N PHE A 216 -7.50 14.89 -11.20
CA PHE A 216 -8.80 15.13 -11.83
C PHE A 216 -8.80 16.38 -12.70
N ARG A 217 -8.19 17.48 -12.25
CA ARG A 217 -8.08 18.71 -13.05
C ARG A 217 -7.31 18.51 -14.34
N ARG A 218 -6.18 17.80 -14.29
CA ARG A 218 -5.39 17.43 -15.47
C ARG A 218 -6.18 16.53 -16.41
N SER A 219 -6.80 15.46 -15.90
CA SER A 219 -7.63 14.57 -16.72
C SER A 219 -8.80 15.28 -17.39
N HIS A 220 -9.38 16.29 -16.73
CA HIS A 220 -10.47 17.08 -17.30
C HIS A 220 -10.02 17.88 -18.53
N VAL A 221 -8.88 18.56 -18.42
CA VAL A 221 -8.23 19.25 -19.55
C VAL A 221 -7.95 18.25 -20.67
N ASN A 222 -7.29 17.13 -20.35
CA ASN A 222 -6.87 16.15 -21.34
C ASN A 222 -8.06 15.56 -22.12
N LEU A 223 -9.13 15.19 -21.42
CA LEU A 223 -10.34 14.65 -22.04
C LEU A 223 -10.97 15.66 -23.00
N LEU A 224 -11.20 16.90 -22.56
CA LEU A 224 -11.88 17.90 -23.36
C LEU A 224 -11.05 18.32 -24.58
N LEU A 225 -9.78 18.69 -24.38
CA LEU A 225 -8.94 19.24 -25.44
C LEU A 225 -8.38 18.17 -26.38
N HIS A 226 -7.97 17.03 -25.85
CA HIS A 226 -7.16 16.07 -26.61
C HIS A 226 -7.96 14.85 -27.05
N LYS A 227 -8.74 14.24 -26.14
CA LYS A 227 -9.52 13.03 -26.47
C LYS A 227 -10.82 13.36 -27.22
N MET A 228 -11.58 14.33 -26.73
CA MET A 228 -12.86 14.78 -27.31
C MET A 228 -12.67 15.88 -28.36
N LYS A 229 -11.57 16.64 -28.28
CA LYS A 229 -11.25 17.77 -29.19
C LYS A 229 -12.32 18.87 -29.18
N ASP A 230 -12.98 19.05 -28.04
CA ASP A 230 -13.93 20.14 -27.81
C ASP A 230 -13.16 21.39 -27.38
N MET A 231 -12.75 22.19 -28.37
CA MET A 231 -12.01 23.43 -28.13
C MET A 231 -12.86 24.51 -27.45
N GLN A 232 -14.19 24.49 -27.64
CA GLN A 232 -15.07 25.51 -27.06
C GLN A 232 -15.14 25.36 -25.54
N VAL A 233 -15.24 24.12 -25.06
CA VAL A 233 -15.29 23.83 -23.62
C VAL A 233 -13.88 23.69 -23.03
N GLY A 234 -12.96 23.05 -23.76
CA GLY A 234 -11.64 22.72 -23.25
C GLY A 234 -10.70 23.93 -23.05
N LEU A 235 -10.76 24.94 -23.94
CA LEU A 235 -9.86 26.10 -23.82
C LEU A 235 -10.12 26.95 -22.55
N PRO A 236 -11.38 27.25 -22.17
CA PRO A 236 -11.68 27.87 -20.88
C PRO A 236 -11.17 27.05 -19.69
N VAL A 237 -11.38 25.73 -19.69
CA VAL A 237 -10.92 24.83 -18.63
C VAL A 237 -9.40 24.85 -18.52
N MET A 238 -8.69 24.82 -19.66
CA MET A 238 -7.23 24.89 -19.67
C MET A 238 -6.70 26.24 -19.17
N ARG A 239 -7.33 27.34 -19.57
CA ARG A 239 -6.98 28.66 -19.05
C ARG A 239 -7.14 28.73 -17.53
N GLN A 240 -8.22 28.16 -17.00
CA GLN A 240 -8.43 28.11 -15.56
C GLN A 240 -7.36 27.25 -14.88
N PHE A 241 -7.03 26.08 -15.45
CA PHE A 241 -5.99 25.21 -14.91
C PHE A 241 -4.62 25.89 -14.82
N VAL A 242 -4.22 26.64 -15.86
CA VAL A 242 -2.99 27.45 -15.85
C VAL A 242 -3.04 28.53 -14.77
N ARG A 243 -4.17 29.23 -14.61
CA ARG A 243 -4.33 30.25 -13.57
C ARG A 243 -4.22 29.64 -12.17
N ASP A 244 -4.85 28.49 -11.95
CA ASP A 244 -4.78 27.78 -10.68
C ASP A 244 -3.33 27.37 -10.38
N ALA A 245 -2.58 26.89 -11.38
CA ALA A 245 -1.17 26.57 -11.24
C ALA A 245 -0.32 27.78 -10.79
N ILE A 246 -0.52 28.94 -11.43
CA ILE A 246 0.18 30.19 -11.11
C ILE A 246 -0.20 30.66 -9.70
N ASN A 247 -1.50 30.74 -9.40
CA ASN A 247 -1.99 31.26 -8.12
C ASN A 247 -1.55 30.41 -6.93
N ARG A 248 -1.45 29.09 -7.11
CA ARG A 248 -0.96 28.17 -6.08
C ARG A 248 0.55 28.24 -5.90
N ASN A 249 1.29 28.84 -6.84
CA ASN A 249 2.75 28.82 -6.88
C ASN A 249 3.30 27.38 -6.72
N SER A 250 2.65 26.42 -7.38
CA SER A 250 2.95 24.98 -7.22
C SER A 250 3.66 24.44 -8.46
N GLU A 251 4.89 23.98 -8.28
CA GLU A 251 5.70 23.37 -9.34
C GLU A 251 4.96 22.24 -10.04
N ASN A 252 4.36 21.31 -9.29
CA ASN A 252 3.61 20.18 -9.84
C ASN A 252 2.44 20.61 -10.75
N TRP A 253 1.70 21.66 -10.36
CA TRP A 253 0.62 22.18 -11.18
C TRP A 253 1.15 22.91 -12.42
N MET A 254 2.26 23.64 -12.29
CA MET A 254 2.89 24.33 -13.42
C MET A 254 3.40 23.33 -14.46
N VAL A 255 4.12 22.29 -14.04
CA VAL A 255 4.58 21.22 -14.92
C VAL A 255 3.40 20.53 -15.61
N ALA A 256 2.36 20.15 -14.86
CA ALA A 256 1.17 19.53 -15.43
C ALA A 256 0.47 20.43 -16.47
N ALA A 257 0.41 21.73 -16.23
CA ALA A 257 -0.18 22.67 -17.18
C ALA A 257 0.67 22.79 -18.46
N LEU A 258 2.00 22.82 -18.34
CA LEU A 258 2.91 22.84 -19.49
C LEU A 258 2.80 21.56 -20.32
N ASP A 259 2.73 20.39 -19.67
CA ASP A 259 2.53 19.11 -20.34
C ASP A 259 1.27 19.12 -21.21
N GLU A 260 0.13 19.56 -20.67
CA GLU A 260 -1.13 19.58 -21.44
C GLU A 260 -1.13 20.60 -22.58
N LEU A 261 -0.32 21.68 -22.51
CA LEU A 261 -0.19 22.68 -23.58
C LEU A 261 0.73 22.22 -24.71
N PHE A 262 1.87 21.62 -24.36
CA PHE A 262 2.99 21.44 -25.29
C PHE A 262 3.31 19.97 -25.60
N PHE A 263 2.94 19.04 -24.71
CA PHE A 263 3.26 17.62 -24.82
C PHE A 263 2.05 16.73 -24.51
N PRO A 264 0.93 16.89 -25.25
CA PRO A 264 -0.28 16.13 -24.95
C PRO A 264 -0.13 14.65 -25.32
N ASN A 265 -0.41 13.77 -24.36
CA ASN A 265 -0.48 12.31 -24.53
C ASN A 265 -1.87 11.84 -25.02
#